data_AF-A0A831PH08-F1
#
_entry.id   AF-A0A831PH08-F1
#
_cell.length_a   1.000
_cell.length_b   1.000
_cell.length_c   1.000
_cell.angle_alpha   90.00
_cell.angle_beta   90.00
_cell.angle_gamma   90.00
#
_symmetry.space_group_name_H-M   'P 1'
#
loop_
_entity.id
_entity.type
_entity.pdbx_description
1 polymer ?
#
loop_
_entity_poly.entity_id
_entity_poly.type
_entity_poly.pdbx_seq_one_letter_code
_entity_poly.pdbx_strand_id
1 'polypeptide(L)'
;MVFALVLVLVLFGLQQKLTPLWRSTLVVGGLVVGSLVYPLFFPHDGLPGQPSLPVFSGFWQDLTWPPSFEPGLILAFLVCYLALAVNDLGSIQSLDGMLRPGDMAGRMRKGMTITGLSGCLAGFLGVLGPVNFSLSPGVIAASGCGARRALWPAAVVMIGLAFLPGTLSVVRAVPPTVVGAILLFILSAQVAAGLMSLYSQQETVEFEHGLVVGLPVLAGTIISFMPSSVTETLPGLMRPFAGNGFVAGVLLALWLEHVVFRRKADY
;
A
#
# COMPACT_ATOMS: atom_id res chain seq x y z
N MET A 1 -1.27 3.18 22.44
CA MET A 1 -0.20 3.99 21.83
C MET A 1 1.20 3.50 22.20
N VAL A 2 1.58 3.48 23.48
CA VAL A 2 2.93 3.07 23.93
C VAL A 2 3.32 1.68 23.40
N PHE A 3 2.43 0.69 23.52
CA PHE A 3 2.66 -0.66 22.97
C PHE A 3 3.02 -0.65 21.48
N ALA A 4 2.25 0.10 20.66
CA ALA A 4 2.49 0.20 19.23
C ALA A 4 3.87 0.82 18.93
N LEU A 5 4.24 1.91 19.64
CA LEU A 5 5.54 2.55 19.46
C LEU A 5 6.69 1.63 19.85
N VAL A 6 6.58 0.92 20.97
CA VAL A 6 7.59 -0.06 21.40
C VAL A 6 7.72 -1.18 20.37
N LEU A 7 6.60 -1.72 19.89
CA LEU A 7 6.60 -2.76 18.86
C LEU A 7 7.32 -2.28 17.58
N VAL A 8 7.03 -1.05 17.13
CA VAL A 8 7.70 -0.44 15.96
C VAL A 8 9.21 -0.31 16.19
N LEU A 9 9.63 0.22 17.34
CA LEU A 9 11.06 0.36 17.68
C LEU A 9 11.78 -0.99 17.75
N VAL A 10 11.12 -2.02 18.30
CA VAL A 10 11.64 -3.39 18.32
C VAL A 10 11.80 -3.93 16.90
N LEU A 11 10.82 -3.74 16.03
CA LEU A 11 10.89 -4.19 14.64
C LEU A 11 12.05 -3.54 13.89
N PHE A 12 12.26 -2.23 14.04
CA PHE A 12 13.42 -1.54 13.46
C PHE A 12 14.74 -2.03 14.05
N GLY A 13 14.83 -2.20 15.37
CA GLY A 13 16.02 -2.73 16.03
C GLY A 13 16.37 -4.14 15.57
N LEU A 14 15.36 -4.99 15.36
CA LEU A 14 15.54 -6.32 14.79
C LEU A 14 15.93 -6.26 13.31
N GLN A 15 15.34 -5.37 12.52
CA GLN A 15 15.68 -5.21 11.10
C GLN A 15 17.18 -4.94 10.88
N GLN A 16 17.81 -4.14 11.75
CA GLN A 16 19.25 -3.88 11.67
C GLN A 16 20.08 -5.15 11.92
N LYS A 17 19.68 -5.96 12.90
CA LYS A 17 20.46 -7.12 13.40
C LYS A 17 20.21 -8.41 12.62
N LEU A 18 19.05 -8.55 12.00
CA LEU A 18 18.66 -9.77 11.30
C LEU A 18 19.32 -9.88 9.94
N THR A 19 19.57 -11.12 9.51
CA THR A 19 20.04 -11.41 8.16
C THR A 19 18.93 -11.09 7.14
N PRO A 20 19.30 -10.84 5.87
CA PRO A 20 18.36 -10.47 4.82
C PRO A 20 17.09 -11.32 4.77
N LEU A 21 17.20 -12.66 4.84
CA LEU A 21 16.06 -13.57 4.85
C LEU A 21 15.10 -13.36 6.03
N TRP A 22 15.60 -13.07 7.24
CA TRP A 22 14.75 -12.85 8.41
C TRP A 22 14.13 -11.45 8.42
N ARG A 23 14.70 -10.48 7.68
CA ARG A 23 14.09 -9.16 7.53
C ARG A 23 12.76 -9.23 6.78
N SER A 24 12.60 -10.14 5.83
CA SER A 24 11.35 -10.28 5.08
C SER A 24 10.23 -10.93 5.90
N THR A 25 10.57 -11.71 6.94
CA THR A 25 9.59 -12.35 7.83
C THR A 25 9.20 -11.46 9.02
N LEU A 26 9.88 -10.34 9.24
CA LEU A 26 9.60 -9.42 10.36
C LEU A 26 8.17 -8.91 10.40
N VAL A 27 7.56 -8.65 9.25
CA VAL A 27 6.17 -8.19 9.18
C VAL A 27 5.23 -9.26 9.72
N VAL A 28 5.37 -10.50 9.24
CA VAL A 28 4.53 -11.64 9.68
C VAL A 28 4.83 -12.02 11.12
N GLY A 29 6.11 -12.10 11.49
CA GLY A 29 6.54 -12.40 12.85
C GLY A 29 6.09 -11.33 13.85
N GLY A 30 6.19 -10.06 13.48
CA GLY A 30 5.69 -8.93 14.27
C GLY A 30 4.18 -8.97 14.45
N LEU A 31 3.44 -9.36 13.40
CA LEU A 31 1.98 -9.55 13.50
C LEU A 31 1.64 -10.68 14.49
N VAL A 32 2.30 -11.83 14.37
CA VAL A 32 2.06 -13.00 15.23
C VAL A 32 2.47 -12.71 16.68
N VAL A 33 3.73 -12.32 16.90
CA VAL A 33 4.27 -12.03 18.24
C VAL A 33 3.53 -10.85 18.87
N GLY A 34 3.29 -9.77 18.11
CA GLY A 34 2.53 -8.63 18.60
C GLY A 34 1.11 -9.01 19.03
N SER A 35 0.43 -9.87 18.25
CA SER A 35 -0.92 -10.35 18.60
C SER A 35 -0.93 -11.29 19.81
N LEU A 36 0.12 -12.10 20.00
CA LEU A 36 0.23 -12.98 21.16
C LEU A 36 0.59 -12.23 22.45
N VAL A 37 1.39 -11.17 22.34
CA VAL A 37 1.85 -10.37 23.49
C VAL A 37 0.81 -9.31 23.88
N TYR A 38 0.02 -8.78 22.95
CA TYR A 38 -0.96 -7.72 23.23
C TYR A 38 -1.93 -8.05 24.37
N PRO A 39 -2.55 -9.25 24.44
CA PRO A 39 -3.48 -9.60 25.53
C PRO A 39 -2.83 -9.63 26.91
N LEU A 40 -1.50 -9.79 27.02
CA LEU A 40 -0.79 -9.76 28.30
C LEU A 40 -0.82 -8.35 28.93
N PHE A 41 -0.88 -7.32 28.10
CA PHE A 41 -0.95 -5.91 28.53
C PHE A 41 -2.39 -5.39 28.56
N PHE A 42 -3.26 -5.94 27.72
CA PHE A 42 -4.66 -5.53 27.60
C PHE A 42 -5.62 -6.73 27.75
N PRO A 43 -5.67 -7.40 28.91
CA PRO A 43 -6.45 -8.63 29.09
C PRO A 43 -7.97 -8.44 29.01
N HIS A 44 -8.44 -7.19 29.10
CA HIS A 44 -9.87 -6.84 29.06
C HIS A 44 -10.34 -6.41 27.66
N ASP A 45 -9.41 -6.17 26.73
CA ASP A 45 -9.69 -6.07 25.30
C ASP A 45 -9.87 -7.51 24.77
N GLY A 46 -10.94 -8.17 25.19
CA GLY A 46 -11.26 -9.53 24.75
C GLY A 46 -11.33 -9.60 23.22
N LEU A 47 -11.06 -10.79 22.67
CA LEU A 47 -11.40 -11.09 21.29
C LEU A 47 -12.90 -10.77 21.13
N PRO A 48 -13.30 -9.87 20.21
CA PRO A 48 -14.71 -9.58 20.00
C PRO A 48 -15.44 -10.91 19.80
N GLY A 49 -16.64 -11.06 20.35
CA GLY A 49 -17.51 -12.19 20.06
C GLY A 49 -17.84 -12.15 18.57
N GLN A 50 -16.99 -12.76 17.75
CA GLN A 50 -17.12 -12.68 16.30
C GLN A 50 -18.08 -13.78 15.86
N PRO A 51 -19.06 -13.44 15.00
CA PRO A 51 -19.93 -14.45 14.42
C PRO A 51 -19.08 -15.49 13.70
N SER A 52 -19.39 -16.77 13.91
CA SER A 52 -18.70 -17.86 13.22
C SER A 52 -18.91 -17.70 11.72
N LEU A 53 -17.82 -17.51 10.99
CA LEU A 53 -17.84 -17.51 9.54
C LEU A 53 -18.04 -18.93 9.03
N PRO A 54 -18.73 -19.12 7.89
CA PRO A 54 -18.84 -20.44 7.27
C PRO A 54 -17.45 -20.99 6.97
N VAL A 55 -17.32 -22.32 6.99
CA VAL A 55 -16.03 -22.97 6.71
C VAL A 55 -15.65 -22.81 5.23
N PHE A 56 -16.65 -22.78 4.33
CA PHE A 56 -16.46 -22.62 2.90
C PHE A 56 -17.01 -21.29 2.39
N SER A 57 -16.42 -20.77 1.32
CA SER A 57 -16.81 -19.49 0.73
C SER A 57 -18.10 -19.55 -0.08
N GLY A 58 -18.95 -18.54 0.13
CA GLY A 58 -20.11 -18.25 -0.72
C GLY A 58 -19.81 -17.08 -1.65
N PHE A 59 -18.92 -17.26 -2.64
CA PHE A 59 -18.44 -16.16 -3.52
C PHE A 59 -19.55 -15.34 -4.20
N TRP A 60 -20.74 -15.90 -4.35
CA TRP A 60 -21.87 -15.29 -5.06
C TRP A 60 -22.97 -14.76 -4.14
N GLN A 61 -22.83 -14.88 -2.81
CA GLN A 61 -23.91 -14.56 -1.87
C GLN A 61 -24.09 -13.06 -1.61
N ASP A 62 -22.99 -12.29 -1.64
CA ASP A 62 -22.96 -10.85 -1.29
C ASP A 62 -22.60 -9.95 -2.48
N LEU A 63 -22.99 -10.35 -3.70
CA LEU A 63 -22.70 -9.53 -4.88
C LEU A 63 -23.53 -8.24 -4.88
N THR A 64 -22.86 -7.10 -4.95
CA THR A 64 -23.50 -5.78 -4.98
C THR A 64 -24.18 -5.55 -6.34
N TRP A 65 -25.49 -5.81 -6.40
CA TRP A 65 -26.32 -5.59 -7.59
C TRP A 65 -27.64 -4.88 -7.22
N PRO A 66 -28.11 -3.89 -7.99
CA PRO A 66 -27.51 -3.31 -9.21
C PRO A 66 -26.36 -2.32 -8.92
N PRO A 67 -25.46 -2.06 -9.88
CA PRO A 67 -24.39 -1.08 -9.70
C PRO A 67 -24.97 0.34 -9.50
N SER A 68 -24.48 1.05 -8.49
CA SER A 68 -24.80 2.47 -8.28
C SER A 68 -23.90 3.35 -9.15
N PHE A 69 -24.50 4.21 -9.97
CA PHE A 69 -23.75 5.15 -10.81
C PHE A 69 -23.76 6.55 -10.21
N GLU A 70 -22.67 6.91 -9.54
CA GLU A 70 -22.47 8.21 -8.91
C GLU A 70 -21.33 8.95 -9.60
N PRO A 71 -21.58 9.91 -10.51
CA PRO A 71 -20.55 10.55 -11.33
C PRO A 71 -19.40 11.16 -10.51
N GLY A 72 -19.71 11.74 -9.35
CA GLY A 72 -18.71 12.30 -8.44
C GLY A 72 -17.77 11.24 -7.87
N LEU A 73 -18.29 10.07 -7.50
CA LEU A 73 -17.48 8.94 -7.02
C LEU A 73 -16.66 8.32 -8.15
N ILE A 74 -17.20 8.24 -9.36
CA ILE A 74 -16.46 7.71 -10.53
C ILE A 74 -15.24 8.60 -10.81
N LEU A 75 -15.45 9.92 -10.85
CA LEU A 75 -14.37 10.86 -11.08
C LEU A 75 -13.30 10.78 -9.98
N ALA A 76 -13.72 10.65 -8.73
CA ALA A 76 -12.84 10.43 -7.59
C ALA A 76 -11.97 9.19 -7.75
N PHE A 77 -12.61 8.06 -8.02
CA PHE A 77 -11.93 6.78 -8.16
C PHE A 77 -10.99 6.80 -9.36
N LEU A 78 -11.32 7.48 -10.45
CA LEU A 78 -10.44 7.64 -11.60
C LEU A 78 -9.13 8.35 -11.20
N VAL A 79 -9.21 9.36 -10.35
CA VAL A 79 -8.02 10.08 -9.88
C VAL A 79 -7.25 9.30 -8.82
N CYS A 80 -7.95 8.63 -7.89
CA CYS A 80 -7.32 7.65 -6.98
C CYS A 80 -6.57 6.57 -7.78
N TYR A 81 -7.16 6.10 -8.88
CA TYR A 81 -6.56 5.06 -9.71
C TYR A 81 -5.37 5.58 -10.52
N LEU A 82 -5.39 6.85 -10.96
CA LEU A 82 -4.22 7.50 -11.53
C LEU A 82 -3.07 7.56 -10.52
N ALA A 83 -3.36 7.95 -9.28
CA ALA A 83 -2.37 7.99 -8.21
C ALA A 83 -1.82 6.59 -7.87
N LEU A 84 -2.70 5.59 -7.85
CA LEU A 84 -2.31 4.19 -7.70
C LEU A 84 -1.45 3.70 -8.87
N ALA A 85 -1.76 4.12 -10.09
CA ALA A 85 -0.99 3.78 -11.27
C ALA A 85 0.44 4.33 -11.20
N VAL A 86 0.65 5.52 -10.64
CA VAL A 86 1.99 6.08 -10.37
C VAL A 86 2.74 5.20 -9.35
N ASN A 87 2.08 4.75 -8.28
CA ASN A 87 2.70 3.82 -7.31
C ASN A 87 3.09 2.49 -7.98
N ASP A 88 2.21 1.93 -8.81
CA ASP A 88 2.46 0.68 -9.54
C ASP A 88 3.64 0.82 -10.51
N LEU A 89 3.70 1.91 -11.27
CA LEU A 89 4.82 2.22 -12.17
C LEU A 89 6.13 2.33 -11.39
N GLY A 90 6.15 3.10 -10.30
CA GLY A 90 7.34 3.24 -9.44
C GLY A 90 7.78 1.91 -8.83
N SER A 91 6.82 1.08 -8.41
CA SER A 91 7.10 -0.25 -7.85
C SER A 91 7.74 -1.18 -8.89
N ILE A 92 7.23 -1.19 -10.13
CA ILE A 92 7.83 -1.99 -11.21
C ILE A 92 9.21 -1.45 -11.60
N GLN A 93 9.33 -0.13 -11.75
CA GLN A 93 10.58 0.53 -12.16
C GLN A 93 11.70 0.37 -11.12
N SER A 94 11.36 0.32 -9.82
CA SER A 94 12.35 0.08 -8.76
C SER A 94 13.06 -1.28 -8.89
N LEU A 95 12.48 -2.24 -9.62
CA LEU A 95 13.11 -3.53 -9.92
C LEU A 95 14.11 -3.45 -11.08
N ASP A 96 14.12 -2.37 -11.86
CA ASP A 96 15.02 -2.21 -13.02
C ASP A 96 16.49 -2.25 -12.60
N GLY A 97 16.86 -1.41 -11.61
CA GLY A 97 18.22 -1.34 -11.10
C GLY A 97 18.70 -2.65 -10.47
N MET A 98 17.78 -3.46 -9.93
CA MET A 98 18.10 -4.69 -9.20
C MET A 98 18.17 -5.93 -10.10
N LEU A 99 17.22 -6.09 -11.02
CA LEU A 99 17.08 -7.29 -11.83
C LEU A 99 17.55 -7.11 -13.27
N ARG A 100 17.68 -5.86 -13.74
CA ARG A 100 17.94 -5.46 -15.13
C ARG A 100 17.16 -6.33 -16.14
N PRO A 101 15.84 -6.49 -15.95
CA PRO A 101 15.07 -7.39 -16.79
C PRO A 101 14.79 -6.66 -18.10
N GLY A 102 15.58 -6.93 -19.14
CA GLY A 102 15.46 -6.24 -20.44
C GLY A 102 14.02 -6.07 -20.95
N ASP A 103 13.80 -5.02 -21.75
CA ASP A 103 12.48 -4.51 -22.17
C ASP A 103 11.61 -4.02 -20.98
N MET A 104 12.13 -3.06 -20.20
CA MET A 104 11.40 -2.50 -19.06
C MET A 104 10.09 -1.82 -19.49
N ALA A 105 10.10 -1.05 -20.58
CA ALA A 105 8.90 -0.39 -21.09
C ALA A 105 7.78 -1.39 -21.46
N GLY A 106 8.10 -2.48 -22.16
CA GLY A 106 7.13 -3.53 -22.48
C GLY A 106 6.62 -4.27 -21.23
N ARG A 107 7.47 -4.44 -20.21
CA ARG A 107 7.09 -5.03 -18.92
C ARG A 107 6.17 -4.13 -18.11
N MET A 108 6.46 -2.83 -18.05
CA MET A 108 5.58 -1.83 -17.42
C MET A 108 4.21 -1.83 -18.09
N ARG A 109 4.16 -1.79 -19.44
CA ARG A 109 2.88 -1.85 -20.17
C ARG A 109 2.07 -3.10 -19.84
N LYS A 110 2.71 -4.28 -19.82
CA LYS A 110 2.05 -5.55 -19.48
C LYS A 110 1.58 -5.58 -18.02
N GLY A 111 2.42 -5.12 -17.08
CA GLY A 111 2.09 -5.04 -15.66
C GLY A 111 0.87 -4.16 -15.41
N MET A 112 0.89 -2.92 -15.93
CA MET A 112 -0.22 -1.97 -15.82
C MET A 112 -1.51 -2.50 -16.46
N THR A 113 -1.41 -3.22 -17.57
CA THR A 113 -2.58 -3.84 -18.22
C THR A 113 -3.19 -4.91 -17.30
N ILE A 114 -2.38 -5.75 -16.65
CA ILE A 114 -2.85 -6.78 -15.72
C ILE A 114 -3.46 -6.15 -14.47
N THR A 115 -2.83 -5.11 -13.88
CA THR A 115 -3.43 -4.36 -12.76
C THR A 115 -4.80 -3.79 -13.17
N GLY A 116 -4.90 -3.12 -14.32
CA GLY A 116 -6.15 -2.56 -14.81
C GLY A 116 -7.25 -3.60 -14.97
N LEU A 117 -6.97 -4.69 -15.69
CA LEU A 117 -7.93 -5.77 -15.93
C LEU A 117 -8.37 -6.46 -14.63
N SER A 118 -7.44 -6.70 -13.71
CA SER A 118 -7.75 -7.29 -12.40
C SER A 118 -8.54 -6.34 -11.51
N GLY A 119 -8.30 -5.03 -11.59
CA GLY A 119 -9.12 -3.99 -10.96
C GLY A 119 -10.54 -3.94 -11.50
N CYS A 120 -10.73 -4.02 -12.82
CA CYS A 120 -12.05 -4.13 -13.43
C CYS A 120 -12.78 -5.39 -12.95
N LEU A 121 -12.11 -6.54 -12.97
CA LEU A 121 -12.69 -7.81 -12.50
C LEU A 121 -13.08 -7.75 -11.02
N ALA A 122 -12.22 -7.15 -10.18
CA ALA A 122 -12.50 -6.94 -8.76
C ALA A 122 -13.74 -6.05 -8.57
N GLY A 123 -13.85 -4.95 -9.33
CA GLY A 123 -15.02 -4.07 -9.31
C GLY A 123 -16.32 -4.80 -9.71
N PHE A 124 -16.27 -5.64 -10.74
CA PHE A 124 -17.43 -6.48 -11.12
C PHE A 124 -17.83 -7.50 -10.05
N LEU A 125 -16.85 -8.02 -9.32
CA LEU A 125 -17.07 -8.96 -8.21
C LEU A 125 -17.40 -8.27 -6.87
N GLY A 126 -17.49 -6.93 -6.85
CA GLY A 126 -17.78 -6.17 -5.63
C GLY A 126 -16.66 -6.17 -4.59
N VAL A 127 -15.41 -6.46 -5.00
CA VAL A 127 -14.24 -6.50 -4.11
C VAL A 127 -13.24 -5.39 -4.45
N LEU A 128 -12.39 -5.05 -3.47
CA LEU A 128 -11.33 -4.06 -3.69
C LEU A 128 -10.31 -4.59 -4.71
N GLY A 129 -9.93 -3.73 -5.67
CA GLY A 129 -8.95 -4.06 -6.70
C GLY A 129 -7.58 -4.38 -6.11
N PRO A 130 -6.84 -5.36 -6.68
CA PRO A 130 -5.50 -5.66 -6.24
C PRO A 130 -4.54 -4.51 -6.59
N VAL A 131 -3.53 -4.34 -5.76
CA VAL A 131 -2.47 -3.33 -5.92
C VAL A 131 -1.12 -4.01 -5.85
N ASN A 132 -0.10 -3.45 -6.51
CA ASN A 132 1.23 -4.01 -6.42
C ASN A 132 1.80 -3.84 -5.01
N PHE A 133 2.49 -4.87 -4.53
CA PHE A 133 3.11 -4.83 -3.22
C PHE A 133 4.46 -4.09 -3.31
N SER A 134 4.48 -2.81 -2.93
CA SER A 134 5.66 -1.93 -3.06
C SER A 134 6.87 -2.35 -2.22
N LEU A 135 6.72 -3.33 -1.31
CA LEU A 135 7.82 -3.94 -0.56
C LEU A 135 8.51 -5.11 -1.31
N SER A 136 7.99 -5.51 -2.47
CA SER A 136 8.59 -6.60 -3.28
C SER A 136 10.08 -6.40 -3.58
N PRO A 137 10.57 -5.20 -3.94
CA PRO A 137 12.00 -4.96 -4.12
C PRO A 137 12.80 -5.25 -2.85
N GLY A 138 12.27 -4.87 -1.68
CA GLY A 138 12.90 -5.15 -0.39
C GLY A 138 13.01 -6.65 -0.11
N VAL A 139 11.97 -7.44 -0.44
CA VAL A 139 12.00 -8.90 -0.30
C VAL A 139 12.96 -9.56 -1.29
N ILE A 140 13.06 -9.05 -2.53
CA ILE A 140 13.98 -9.57 -3.55
C ILE A 140 15.43 -9.24 -3.17
N ALA A 141 15.73 -8.00 -2.77
CA ALA A 141 17.04 -7.62 -2.26
C ALA A 141 17.45 -8.47 -1.04
N ALA A 142 16.47 -8.77 -0.18
CA ALA A 142 16.68 -9.58 1.01
C ALA A 142 16.92 -11.06 0.70
N SER A 143 16.14 -11.64 -0.20
CA SER A 143 16.22 -13.08 -0.53
C SER A 143 17.27 -13.40 -1.58
N GLY A 144 17.73 -12.40 -2.35
CA GLY A 144 18.54 -12.60 -3.55
C GLY A 144 17.79 -13.31 -4.68
N CYS A 145 16.47 -13.51 -4.55
CA CYS A 145 15.68 -14.30 -5.48
C CYS A 145 14.65 -13.43 -6.24
N GLY A 146 14.98 -13.07 -7.48
CA GLY A 146 14.06 -12.38 -8.40
C GLY A 146 13.21 -13.32 -9.27
N ALA A 147 13.23 -14.62 -8.99
CA ALA A 147 12.55 -15.61 -9.83
C ALA A 147 11.03 -15.52 -9.65
N ARG A 148 10.28 -15.37 -10.75
CA ARG A 148 8.81 -15.38 -10.74
C ARG A 148 8.21 -16.61 -10.06
N ARG A 149 8.93 -17.74 -10.12
CA ARG A 149 8.48 -18.99 -9.51
C ARG A 149 8.39 -18.93 -7.99
N ALA A 150 9.13 -18.02 -7.35
CA ALA A 150 9.05 -17.79 -5.91
C ALA A 150 7.66 -17.27 -5.47
N LEU A 151 6.86 -16.72 -6.39
CA LEU A 151 5.52 -16.21 -6.11
C LEU A 151 4.43 -17.29 -6.13
N TRP A 152 4.66 -18.43 -6.80
CA TRP A 152 3.64 -19.49 -6.94
C TRP A 152 3.13 -20.02 -5.60
N PRO A 153 3.99 -20.37 -4.62
CA PRO A 153 3.51 -20.88 -3.33
C PRO A 153 2.59 -19.88 -2.62
N ALA A 154 2.97 -18.59 -2.61
CA ALA A 154 2.15 -17.54 -2.01
C ALA A 154 0.79 -17.41 -2.72
N ALA A 155 0.78 -17.42 -4.06
CA ALA A 155 -0.46 -17.36 -4.83
C ALA A 155 -1.39 -18.56 -4.54
N VAL A 156 -0.85 -19.78 -4.50
CA VAL A 156 -1.61 -21.01 -4.20
C VAL A 156 -2.18 -20.97 -2.79
N VAL A 157 -1.38 -20.53 -1.80
CA VAL A 157 -1.84 -20.37 -0.41
C VAL A 157 -2.97 -19.34 -0.34
N MET A 158 -2.81 -18.18 -0.98
CA MET A 158 -3.84 -17.14 -0.98
C MET A 158 -5.15 -17.59 -1.65
N ILE A 159 -5.05 -18.32 -2.78
CA ILE A 159 -6.22 -18.93 -3.43
C ILE A 159 -6.88 -19.91 -2.47
N GLY A 160 -6.11 -20.80 -1.83
CA GLY A 160 -6.66 -21.77 -0.86
C GLY A 160 -7.38 -21.10 0.31
N LEU A 161 -6.79 -20.04 0.88
CA LEU A 161 -7.42 -19.25 1.96
C LEU A 161 -8.71 -18.56 1.50
N ALA A 162 -8.83 -18.16 0.23
CA ALA A 162 -10.05 -17.57 -0.29
C ALA A 162 -11.25 -18.53 -0.29
N PHE A 163 -11.02 -19.85 -0.35
CA PHE A 163 -12.07 -20.86 -0.22
C PHE A 163 -12.45 -21.18 1.23
N LEU A 164 -11.65 -20.72 2.20
CA LEU A 164 -11.77 -21.05 3.62
C LEU A 164 -11.99 -19.77 4.45
N PRO A 165 -13.11 -19.04 4.31
CA PRO A 165 -13.32 -17.79 5.03
C PRO A 165 -13.30 -17.96 6.56
N GLY A 166 -13.46 -19.18 7.08
CA GLY A 166 -13.17 -19.49 8.48
C GLY A 166 -11.77 -19.01 8.94
N THR A 167 -10.76 -18.97 8.07
CA THR A 167 -9.41 -18.45 8.41
C THR A 167 -9.40 -16.93 8.61
N LEU A 168 -10.40 -16.19 8.12
CA LEU A 168 -10.53 -14.76 8.39
C LEU A 168 -10.76 -14.47 9.87
N SER A 169 -11.28 -15.43 10.65
CA SER A 169 -11.40 -15.29 12.11
C SER A 169 -10.03 -15.04 12.77
N VAL A 170 -8.98 -15.72 12.29
CA VAL A 170 -7.60 -15.52 12.76
C VAL A 170 -7.10 -14.13 12.38
N VAL A 171 -7.39 -13.67 11.16
CA VAL A 171 -7.00 -12.33 10.70
C VAL A 171 -7.72 -11.25 11.50
N ARG A 172 -9.00 -11.43 11.79
CA ARG A 172 -9.81 -10.52 12.61
C ARG A 172 -9.47 -10.57 14.11
N ALA A 173 -8.76 -11.60 14.56
CA ALA A 173 -8.27 -11.70 15.93
C ALA A 173 -7.05 -10.80 16.18
N VAL A 174 -6.39 -10.32 15.11
CA VAL A 174 -5.23 -9.41 15.22
C VAL A 174 -5.70 -8.07 15.80
N PRO A 175 -5.12 -7.59 16.91
CA PRO A 175 -5.49 -6.32 17.50
C PRO A 175 -5.24 -5.15 16.53
N PRO A 176 -6.16 -4.17 16.39
CA PRO A 176 -5.98 -3.01 15.53
C PRO A 176 -4.69 -2.22 15.84
N THR A 177 -4.30 -2.18 17.12
CA THR A 177 -3.04 -1.57 17.57
C THR A 177 -1.80 -2.24 16.97
N VAL A 178 -1.80 -3.57 16.82
CA VAL A 178 -0.72 -4.33 16.19
C VAL A 178 -0.71 -4.06 14.69
N VAL A 179 -1.88 -4.08 14.03
CA VAL A 179 -1.99 -3.74 12.60
C VAL A 179 -1.44 -2.35 12.32
N GLY A 180 -1.83 -1.35 13.13
CA GLY A 180 -1.33 0.03 12.99
C GLY A 180 0.19 0.13 13.16
N ALA A 181 0.78 -0.58 14.11
CA ALA A 181 2.24 -0.63 14.30
C ALA A 181 2.95 -1.25 13.08
N ILE A 182 2.44 -2.36 12.57
CA ILE A 182 2.99 -3.03 11.38
C ILE A 182 2.87 -2.15 10.14
N LEU A 183 1.72 -1.49 9.95
CA LEU A 183 1.52 -0.53 8.87
C LEU A 183 2.50 0.64 8.96
N LEU A 184 2.74 1.19 10.15
CA LEU A 184 3.71 2.26 10.34
C LEU A 184 5.12 1.81 9.93
N PHE A 185 5.55 0.63 10.36
CA PHE A 185 6.83 0.04 9.97
C PHE A 185 6.96 -0.13 8.45
N ILE A 186 5.92 -0.68 7.81
CA ILE A 186 5.87 -0.87 6.34
C ILE A 186 5.93 0.47 5.60
N LEU A 187 5.17 1.47 6.04
CA LEU A 187 5.12 2.79 5.41
C LEU A 187 6.46 3.51 5.53
N SER A 188 7.14 3.41 6.66
CA SER A 188 8.50 3.95 6.82
C SER A 188 9.50 3.31 5.84
N ALA A 189 9.40 2.00 5.62
CA ALA A 189 10.24 1.31 4.62
C ALA A 189 9.93 1.78 3.19
N GLN A 190 8.66 2.04 2.87
CA GLN A 190 8.27 2.61 1.58
C GLN A 190 8.82 4.04 1.37
N VAL A 191 8.77 4.88 2.40
CA VAL A 191 9.39 6.22 2.35
C VAL A 191 10.89 6.11 2.08
N ALA A 192 11.60 5.21 2.78
CA ALA A 192 13.02 4.98 2.53
C ALA A 192 13.31 4.49 1.11
N ALA A 193 12.50 3.57 0.58
CA ALA A 193 12.63 3.09 -0.80
C ALA A 193 12.37 4.20 -1.83
N GLY A 194 11.37 5.06 -1.61
CA GLY A 194 11.10 6.23 -2.44
C GLY A 194 12.29 7.19 -2.46
N LEU A 195 12.89 7.48 -1.29
CA LEU A 195 14.09 8.30 -1.20
C LEU A 195 15.28 7.67 -1.94
N MET A 196 15.54 6.36 -1.74
CA MET A 196 16.59 5.65 -2.47
C MET A 196 16.40 5.70 -3.99
N SER A 197 15.15 5.60 -4.46
CA SER A 197 14.83 5.71 -5.89
C SER A 197 15.19 7.09 -6.43
N LEU A 198 14.91 8.17 -5.69
CA LEU A 198 15.27 9.53 -6.07
C LEU A 198 16.80 9.69 -6.21
N TYR A 199 17.56 9.18 -5.24
CA TYR A 199 19.03 9.21 -5.28
C TYR A 199 19.62 8.32 -6.39
N SER A 200 18.94 7.24 -6.78
CA SER A 200 19.44 6.33 -7.81
C SER A 200 19.35 6.90 -9.22
N GLN A 201 18.46 7.86 -9.45
CA GLN A 201 18.21 8.44 -10.77
C GLN A 201 18.88 9.80 -10.98
N GLN A 202 19.33 10.48 -9.93
CA GLN A 202 20.00 11.77 -10.05
C GLN A 202 21.34 11.78 -9.30
N GLU A 203 22.36 12.34 -9.94
CA GLU A 203 23.69 12.51 -9.32
C GLU A 203 23.66 13.52 -8.15
N THR A 204 22.70 14.45 -8.15
CA THR A 204 22.53 15.46 -7.09
C THR A 204 21.05 15.70 -6.76
N VAL A 205 20.72 15.80 -5.47
CA VAL A 205 19.38 16.19 -5.01
C VAL A 205 19.38 17.68 -4.72
N GLU A 206 18.91 18.46 -5.68
CA GLU A 206 18.68 19.91 -5.53
C GLU A 206 17.51 20.22 -4.58
N PHE A 207 17.49 21.45 -4.04
CA PHE A 207 16.45 21.93 -3.12
C PHE A 207 15.03 21.82 -3.73
N GLU A 208 14.89 22.05 -5.04
CA GLU A 208 13.63 21.95 -5.77
C GLU A 208 13.05 20.53 -5.72
N HIS A 209 13.89 19.50 -5.88
CA HIS A 209 13.45 18.10 -5.71
C HIS A 209 12.94 17.83 -4.30
N GLY A 210 13.58 18.44 -3.29
CA GLY A 210 13.13 18.38 -1.91
C GLY A 210 11.74 19.00 -1.72
N LEU A 211 11.43 20.10 -2.41
CA LEU A 211 10.11 20.73 -2.38
C LEU A 211 9.04 19.89 -3.09
N VAL A 212 9.37 19.29 -4.23
CA VAL A 212 8.48 18.39 -4.99
C VAL A 212 8.09 17.15 -4.17
N VAL A 213 8.91 16.74 -3.21
CA VAL A 213 8.58 15.63 -2.29
C VAL A 213 7.91 16.14 -1.01
N GLY A 214 8.51 17.12 -0.34
CA GLY A 214 8.12 17.56 0.99
C GLY A 214 6.73 18.21 1.03
N LEU A 215 6.43 19.09 0.08
CA LEU A 215 5.17 19.84 0.07
C LEU A 215 3.95 18.92 -0.18
N PRO A 216 3.98 17.98 -1.14
CA PRO A 216 2.97 16.94 -1.28
C PRO A 216 2.75 16.06 -0.06
N VAL A 217 3.83 15.61 0.60
CA VAL A 217 3.73 14.77 1.80
C VAL A 217 3.04 15.53 2.95
N LEU A 218 3.45 16.78 3.18
CA LEU A 218 2.85 17.62 4.22
C LEU A 218 1.40 17.97 3.91
N ALA A 219 1.10 18.41 2.67
CA ALA A 219 -0.25 18.75 2.26
C ALA A 219 -1.20 17.55 2.34
N GLY A 220 -0.76 16.38 1.85
CA GLY A 220 -1.52 15.13 1.96
C GLY A 220 -1.77 14.72 3.42
N THR A 221 -0.78 14.92 4.30
CA THR A 221 -0.94 14.68 5.74
C THR A 221 -1.99 15.62 6.35
N ILE A 222 -1.90 16.93 6.08
CA ILE A 222 -2.86 17.92 6.58
C ILE A 222 -4.29 17.55 6.16
N ILE A 223 -4.48 17.19 4.89
CA ILE A 223 -5.78 16.78 4.36
C ILE A 223 -6.28 15.49 5.01
N SER A 224 -5.40 14.52 5.27
CA SER A 224 -5.76 13.25 5.92
C SER A 224 -6.22 13.43 7.38
N PHE A 225 -5.71 14.46 8.06
CA PHE A 225 -6.09 14.80 9.44
C PHE A 225 -7.17 15.90 9.51
N MET A 226 -7.74 16.30 8.37
CA MET A 226 -8.78 17.31 8.32
C MET A 226 -10.07 16.81 9.00
N PRO A 227 -10.70 17.59 9.90
CA PRO A 227 -11.95 17.20 10.55
C PRO A 227 -13.08 16.96 9.55
N SER A 228 -13.98 16.03 9.88
CA SER A 228 -15.15 15.73 9.04
C SER A 228 -16.04 16.94 8.81
N SER A 229 -16.12 17.85 9.78
CA SER A 229 -16.87 19.11 9.65
C SER A 229 -16.38 19.98 8.51
N VAL A 230 -15.08 19.93 8.17
CA VAL A 230 -14.51 20.70 7.06
C VAL A 230 -14.71 19.95 5.75
N THR A 231 -14.48 18.63 5.71
CA THR A 231 -14.70 17.84 4.49
C THR A 231 -16.17 17.80 4.09
N GLU A 232 -17.10 17.92 5.04
CA GLU A 232 -18.55 18.01 4.81
C GLU A 232 -18.99 19.29 4.11
N THR A 233 -18.25 20.40 4.29
CA THR A 233 -18.53 21.65 3.58
C THR A 233 -18.06 21.66 2.13
N LEU A 234 -17.26 20.68 1.71
CA LEU A 234 -16.76 20.60 0.35
C LEU A 234 -17.90 20.22 -0.63
N PRO A 235 -17.95 20.83 -1.81
CA PRO A 235 -18.85 20.40 -2.88
C PRO A 235 -18.66 18.90 -3.16
N GLY A 236 -19.76 18.19 -3.45
CA GLY A 236 -19.74 16.73 -3.63
C GLY A 236 -18.70 16.24 -4.65
N LEU A 237 -18.42 17.03 -5.70
CA LEU A 237 -17.39 16.71 -6.69
C LEU A 237 -15.95 16.90 -6.18
N MET A 238 -15.69 17.85 -5.27
CA MET A 238 -14.35 18.15 -4.77
C MET A 238 -13.97 17.29 -3.57
N ARG A 239 -14.97 16.84 -2.82
CA ARG A 239 -14.82 16.07 -1.60
C ARG A 239 -13.88 14.86 -1.72
N PRO A 240 -13.89 14.10 -2.83
CA PRO A 240 -12.99 12.96 -2.95
C PRO A 240 -11.54 13.33 -3.29
N PHE A 241 -11.33 14.52 -3.88
CA PHE A 241 -10.00 15.04 -4.18
C PHE A 241 -9.36 15.72 -2.98
N ALA A 242 -10.11 16.62 -2.35
CA ALA A 242 -9.65 17.45 -1.24
C ALA A 242 -9.95 16.82 0.14
N GLY A 243 -10.65 15.69 0.19
CA GLY A 243 -10.85 14.88 1.40
C GLY A 243 -9.97 13.63 1.46
N ASN A 244 -9.15 13.37 0.43
CA ASN A 244 -8.22 12.25 0.41
C ASN A 244 -6.79 12.77 0.28
N GLY A 245 -6.02 12.64 1.37
CA GLY A 245 -4.66 13.16 1.41
C GLY A 245 -3.68 12.50 0.45
N PHE A 246 -3.89 11.22 0.11
CA PHE A 246 -3.06 10.54 -0.89
C PHE A 246 -3.30 11.14 -2.29
N VAL A 247 -4.56 11.30 -2.69
CA VAL A 247 -4.91 11.92 -3.98
C VAL A 247 -4.38 13.34 -4.07
N ALA A 248 -4.66 14.16 -3.06
CA ALA A 248 -4.22 15.54 -3.03
C ALA A 248 -2.69 15.66 -3.08
N GLY A 249 -1.98 14.81 -2.33
CA GLY A 249 -0.53 14.74 -2.37
C GLY A 249 -0.01 14.41 -3.77
N VAL A 250 -0.50 13.34 -4.41
CA VAL A 250 -0.03 12.96 -5.76
C VAL A 250 -0.33 14.03 -6.81
N LEU A 251 -1.53 14.61 -6.79
CA LEU A 251 -1.86 15.71 -7.72
C LEU A 251 -0.94 16.92 -7.53
N LEU A 252 -0.64 17.25 -6.28
CA LEU A 252 0.25 18.36 -5.96
C LEU A 252 1.69 18.07 -6.39
N ALA A 253 2.18 16.84 -6.19
CA ALA A 253 3.47 16.40 -6.70
C ALA A 253 3.56 16.55 -8.22
N LEU A 254 2.57 16.03 -8.95
CA LEU A 254 2.51 16.12 -10.42
C LEU A 254 2.47 17.58 -10.89
N TRP A 255 1.69 18.43 -10.21
CA TRP A 255 1.61 19.85 -10.54
C TRP A 255 2.94 20.57 -10.31
N LEU A 256 3.60 20.33 -9.18
CA LEU A 256 4.91 20.91 -8.90
C LEU A 256 5.95 20.47 -9.94
N GLU A 257 5.98 19.19 -10.26
CA GLU A 257 6.94 18.63 -11.21
C GLU A 257 6.71 19.13 -12.65
N HIS A 258 5.47 19.10 -13.13
CA HIS A 258 5.17 19.34 -14.55
C HIS A 258 4.85 20.80 -14.87
N VAL A 259 4.44 21.60 -13.89
CA VAL A 259 4.02 23.00 -14.10
C VAL A 259 5.01 23.98 -13.50
N VAL A 260 5.39 23.80 -12.24
CA VAL A 260 6.22 24.77 -11.51
C VAL A 260 7.70 24.58 -11.83
N PHE A 261 8.23 23.39 -11.61
CA PHE A 261 9.64 23.04 -11.80
C PHE A 261 9.88 22.32 -13.13
N ARG A 262 9.08 22.65 -14.15
CA ARG A 262 9.16 22.00 -15.46
C ARG A 262 10.55 22.23 -16.07
N ARG A 263 11.39 21.19 -16.10
CA ARG A 263 12.62 21.22 -16.89
C ARG A 263 12.23 21.33 -18.38
N LYS A 264 12.75 22.35 -19.07
CA LYS A 264 12.70 22.38 -20.53
C LYS A 264 13.48 21.18 -21.03
N ALA A 265 12.89 20.40 -21.93
CA ALA A 265 13.63 19.35 -22.62
C ALA A 265 14.67 20.05 -23.50
N ASP A 266 15.95 19.90 -23.13
CA ASP A 266 17.05 20.26 -24.02
C ASP A 266 17.02 19.25 -25.18
N TYR A 267 16.77 19.77 -26.38
CA TYR A 267 16.72 19.04 -27.65
C TYR A 267 18.13 18.84 -28.21
#